data_AF-A0AAV8GSM6-F1
#
_entry.id   AF-A0AAV8GSM6-F1
#
_cell.length_a   1.000
_cell.length_b   1.000
_cell.length_c   1.000
_cell.angle_alpha   90.00
_cell.angle_beta   90.00
_cell.angle_gamma   90.00
#
_symmetry.space_group_name_H-M   'P 1'
#
loop_
_entity.id
_entity.type
_entity.pdbx_description
1 polymer ?
#
loop_
_entity_poly.entity_id
_entity_poly.type
_entity_poly.pdbx_seq_one_letter_code
_entity_poly.pdbx_strand_id
1 'polypeptide(L)'
;MLKDTVCSGAEYNDLFWAVHPGGPAILSKVEGRLQLKPDKLSASRDALRDFGNASSNTIVYVLENLVEESKKKREKGEEDSEWGLILAFGPGITFEGILARNLVC
;
A
#
# COMPACT_ATOMS: atom_id res chain seq x y z
N MET A 1 -0.36 -27.56 -15.77
CA MET A 1 0.03 -27.79 -14.37
C MET A 1 0.28 -26.44 -13.75
N LEU A 2 -0.77 -25.81 -13.23
CA LEU A 2 -0.70 -24.52 -12.55
C LEU A 2 0.10 -24.76 -11.27
N LYS A 3 1.31 -24.18 -11.18
CA LYS A 3 2.03 -24.15 -9.91
C LYS A 3 1.23 -23.21 -9.02
N ASP A 4 0.80 -23.71 -7.87
CA ASP A 4 0.33 -22.89 -6.75
C ASP A 4 1.51 -22.04 -6.28
N THR A 5 1.77 -20.94 -6.98
CA THR A 5 2.77 -19.95 -6.59
C THR A 5 2.13 -19.11 -5.50
N VAL A 6 2.26 -19.58 -4.26
CA VAL A 6 2.26 -18.66 -3.13
C VAL A 6 3.47 -17.75 -3.35
N CYS A 7 3.24 -16.52 -3.80
CA CYS A 7 4.28 -15.51 -3.90
C CYS A 7 5.03 -15.45 -2.58
N SER A 8 6.35 -15.67 -2.62
CA SER A 8 7.16 -15.59 -1.41
C SER A 8 7.10 -14.16 -0.85
N GLY A 9 7.24 -13.97 0.47
CA GLY A 9 7.17 -12.64 1.10
C GLY A 9 8.19 -11.63 0.53
N ALA A 10 9.24 -12.10 -0.15
CA ALA A 10 10.16 -11.25 -0.91
C ALA A 10 9.44 -10.51 -2.07
N GLU A 11 8.58 -11.22 -2.82
CA GLU A 11 7.88 -10.67 -4.00
C GLU A 11 6.89 -9.55 -3.62
N TYR A 12 6.23 -9.64 -2.47
CA TYR A 12 5.32 -8.58 -1.99
C TYR A 12 6.06 -7.33 -1.53
N ASN A 13 7.32 -7.47 -1.11
CA ASN A 13 8.14 -6.37 -0.66
C ASN A 13 8.82 -5.60 -1.81
N ASP A 14 8.69 -6.08 -3.04
CA ASP A 14 9.14 -5.35 -4.24
C ASP A 14 8.05 -4.39 -4.75
N LEU A 15 6.81 -4.51 -4.25
CA LEU A 15 5.66 -3.69 -4.63
C LEU A 15 5.49 -2.44 -3.76
N PHE A 16 5.02 -1.32 -4.30
CA PHE A 16 4.46 -0.25 -3.47
C PHE A 16 3.04 -0.61 -3.00
N TRP A 17 2.64 -0.08 -1.85
CA TRP A 17 1.36 -0.39 -1.23
C TRP A 17 0.61 0.87 -0.85
N ALA A 18 -0.64 0.95 -1.28
CA ALA A 18 -1.59 1.96 -0.86
C ALA A 18 -2.84 1.26 -0.33
N VAL A 19 -2.95 1.11 1.00
CA VAL A 19 -4.09 0.45 1.63
C VAL A 19 -5.00 1.50 2.26
N HIS A 20 -6.28 1.52 1.89
CA HIS A 20 -7.30 2.33 2.56
C HIS A 20 -7.46 1.84 4.01
N PRO A 21 -7.16 2.68 5.00
CA PRO A 21 -7.24 2.29 6.40
C PRO A 21 -8.62 2.65 6.97
N GLY A 22 -9.53 1.68 7.00
CA GLY A 22 -10.76 1.82 7.80
C GLY A 22 -10.48 1.95 9.31
N GLY A 23 -9.30 1.50 9.75
CA GLY A 23 -8.72 1.63 11.09
C GLY A 23 -7.36 0.92 11.17
N PRO A 24 -6.63 1.03 12.29
CA PRO A 24 -5.25 0.53 12.39
C PRO A 24 -5.16 -1.00 12.28
N ALA A 25 -6.20 -1.71 12.72
CA ALA A 25 -6.25 -3.18 12.68
C ALA A 25 -6.21 -3.75 11.25
N ILE A 26 -6.72 -3.01 10.25
CA ILE A 26 -6.65 -3.44 8.84
C ILE A 26 -5.19 -3.44 8.38
N LEU A 27 -4.46 -2.34 8.62
CA LEU A 27 -3.05 -2.22 8.23
C LEU A 27 -2.19 -3.28 8.92
N SER A 28 -2.35 -3.49 10.23
CA SER A 28 -1.61 -4.53 10.96
C SER A 28 -1.91 -5.94 10.45
N LYS A 29 -3.15 -6.22 10.03
CA LYS A 29 -3.51 -7.52 9.45
C LYS A 29 -2.87 -7.70 8.07
N VAL A 30 -2.90 -6.69 7.20
CA VAL A 30 -2.27 -6.76 5.87
C VAL A 30 -0.76 -6.96 6.01
N GLU A 31 -0.10 -6.13 6.82
CA GLU A 31 1.33 -6.20 7.11
C GLU A 31 1.75 -7.59 7.62
N GLY A 32 1.07 -8.10 8.65
CA GLY A 32 1.39 -9.40 9.24
C GLY A 32 1.08 -10.59 8.33
N ARG A 33 -0.01 -10.53 7.55
CA ARG A 33 -0.42 -11.63 6.66
C ARG A 33 0.47 -11.75 5.43
N LEU A 34 0.91 -10.63 4.88
CA LEU A 34 1.76 -10.59 3.69
C LEU A 34 3.26 -10.48 4.02
N GLN A 35 3.60 -10.39 5.32
CA GLN A 35 4.97 -10.25 5.82
C GLN A 35 5.65 -9.02 5.19
N LEU A 36 4.92 -7.91 5.13
CA LEU A 36 5.45 -6.65 4.60
C LEU A 36 6.50 -6.09 5.57
N LYS A 37 7.53 -5.44 5.01
CA LYS A 37 8.47 -4.65 5.81
C LYS A 37 7.70 -3.50 6.50
N PRO A 38 8.11 -3.06 7.70
CA PRO A 38 7.36 -2.09 8.50
C PRO A 38 7.09 -0.74 7.82
N ASP A 39 7.91 -0.38 6.85
CA ASP A 39 7.83 0.85 6.07
C ASP A 39 6.84 0.76 4.90
N LYS A 40 6.41 -0.43 4.47
CA LYS A 40 5.56 -0.58 3.27
C LYS A 40 4.20 0.09 3.37
N LEU A 41 3.67 0.25 4.58
CA LEU A 41 2.38 0.88 4.82
C LEU A 41 2.50 2.27 5.45
N SER A 42 3.67 2.92 5.40
CA SER A 42 3.90 4.23 6.01
C SER A 42 2.91 5.28 5.48
N ALA A 43 2.76 5.42 4.16
CA ALA A 43 1.80 6.34 3.55
C ALA A 43 0.35 6.14 4.06
N SER A 44 -0.07 4.89 4.23
CA SER A 44 -1.39 4.54 4.77
C SER A 44 -1.53 4.83 6.26
N ARG A 45 -0.49 4.57 7.04
CA ARG A 45 -0.46 4.87 8.48
C ARG A 45 -0.48 6.38 8.72
N ASP A 46 0.27 7.13 7.91
CA ASP A 46 0.33 8.58 7.97
C ASP A 46 -1.01 9.22 7.62
N ALA A 47 -1.66 8.74 6.55
CA ALA A 47 -3.01 9.21 6.21
C ALA A 47 -4.03 8.96 7.34
N LEU A 48 -3.97 7.77 7.98
CA LEU A 48 -4.83 7.46 9.12
C LEU A 48 -4.51 8.32 10.34
N ARG A 49 -3.23 8.57 10.63
CA ARG A 49 -2.77 9.39 11.76
C ARG A 49 -3.24 10.84 11.60
N ASP A 50 -3.07 11.40 10.41
CA ASP A 50 -3.24 12.84 10.18
C ASP A 50 -4.69 13.21 9.84
N PHE A 51 -5.44 12.31 9.17
CA PHE A 51 -6.81 12.59 8.70
C PHE A 51 -7.88 11.62 9.22
N GLY A 52 -7.49 10.51 9.85
CA GLY A 52 -8.42 9.47 10.25
C GLY A 52 -9.09 8.74 9.07
N ASN A 53 -10.18 8.03 9.37
CA ASN A 53 -11.02 7.39 8.35
C ASN A 53 -12.08 8.39 7.86
N ALA A 54 -11.76 9.12 6.79
CA ALA A 54 -12.63 10.02 6.06
C ALA A 54 -13.41 9.29 4.95
N SER A 55 -13.84 8.04 5.22
CA SER A 55 -14.51 7.16 4.25
C SER A 55 -13.65 6.97 2.99
N SER A 56 -14.27 6.85 1.81
CA SER A 56 -13.58 6.64 0.54
C SER A 56 -12.46 7.65 0.26
N ASN A 57 -12.56 8.89 0.76
CA ASN A 57 -11.55 9.92 0.50
C ASN A 57 -10.19 9.60 1.12
N THR A 58 -10.11 8.74 2.16
CA THR A 58 -8.82 8.43 2.78
C THR A 58 -7.82 7.79 1.82
N ILE A 59 -8.29 7.07 0.78
CA ILE A 59 -7.35 6.51 -0.21
C ILE A 59 -6.62 7.61 -1.01
N VAL A 60 -7.23 8.77 -1.20
CA VAL A 60 -6.61 9.90 -1.90
C VAL A 60 -5.45 10.46 -1.09
N TYR A 61 -5.62 10.62 0.23
CA TYR A 61 -4.53 11.04 1.14
C TYR A 61 -3.39 10.01 1.18
N VAL A 62 -3.71 8.72 1.12
CA VAL A 62 -2.69 7.65 1.02
C VAL A 62 -1.87 7.81 -0.26
N LEU A 63 -2.52 8.03 -1.39
CA LEU A 63 -1.85 8.20 -2.69
C LEU A 63 -1.01 9.48 -2.73
N GLU A 64 -1.49 10.57 -2.13
CA GLU A 64 -0.73 11.82 -1.99
C GLU A 64 0.56 11.59 -1.18
N ASN A 65 0.45 10.95 -0.02
CA ASN A 65 1.60 10.58 0.81
C ASN A 65 2.59 9.68 0.05
N LEU A 66 2.09 8.70 -0.70
CA LEU A 66 2.91 7.78 -1.48
C LEU A 66 3.70 8.51 -2.59
N VAL A 67 3.08 9.49 -3.26
CA VAL A 67 3.75 10.33 -4.26
C VAL A 67 4.86 11.16 -3.61
N GLU A 68 4.63 11.72 -2.43
CA GLU A 68 5.64 12.48 -1.69
C GLU A 68 6.79 11.59 -1.19
N GLU A 69 6.51 10.37 -0.75
CA GLU A 69 7.54 9.37 -0.40
C GLU A 69 8.39 8.98 -1.61
N SER A 70 7.75 8.71 -2.76
CA SER A 70 8.42 8.40 -4.03
C SER A 70 9.35 9.54 -4.47
N LYS A 71 8.90 10.80 -4.39
CA LYS A 71 9.73 11.97 -4.67
C LYS A 71 10.98 12.02 -3.78
N LYS A 72 10.82 11.83 -2.47
CA LYS A 72 11.92 11.85 -1.50
C LYS A 72 12.94 10.73 -1.76
N LYS A 73 12.49 9.53 -2.17
CA LYS A 73 13.39 8.43 -2.54
C LYS A 73 14.23 8.78 -3.77
N ARG A 74 13.59 9.32 -4.81
CA ARG A 74 14.31 9.77 -6.02
C ARG A 74 15.35 10.85 -5.73
N GLU A 75 15.02 11.84 -4.89
CA GLU A 75 15.97 12.88 -4.48
C GLU A 75 17.22 12.33 -3.79
N LYS A 76 17.08 11.18 -3.12
CA LYS A 76 18.18 10.45 -2.46
C LYS A 76 18.88 9.45 -3.37
N GLY A 77 18.41 9.26 -4.60
CA GLY A 77 18.92 8.24 -5.53
C GLY A 77 18.57 6.81 -5.12
N GLU A 78 17.51 6.62 -4.32
CA GLU A 78 17.00 5.31 -3.95
C GLU A 78 16.06 4.77 -5.04
N GLU A 79 16.10 3.46 -5.30
CA GLU A 79 15.16 2.81 -6.22
C GLU A 79 13.74 2.82 -5.67
N ASP A 80 12.77 3.05 -6.57
CA ASP A 80 11.35 2.98 -6.25
C ASP A 80 10.70 1.73 -6.86
N SER A 81 9.59 1.32 -6.28
CA SER A 81 8.83 0.16 -6.76
C SER A 81 8.11 0.49 -8.08
N GLU A 82 8.36 -0.30 -9.11
CA GLU A 82 7.70 -0.13 -10.41
C GLU A 82 6.21 -0.51 -10.36
N TRP A 83 5.90 -1.60 -9.67
CA TRP A 83 4.54 -2.12 -9.55
C TRP A 83 4.02 -1.95 -8.13
N GLY A 84 2.70 -1.88 -7.99
CA GLY A 84 2.09 -1.79 -6.67
C GLY A 84 0.61 -2.06 -6.63
N LEU A 85 0.09 -2.21 -5.42
CA LEU A 85 -1.29 -2.54 -5.14
C LEU A 85 -1.96 -1.42 -4.36
N ILE A 86 -3.11 -0.99 -4.88
CA ILE A 86 -4.01 -0.05 -4.21
C ILE A 86 -5.23 -0.85 -3.75
N LEU A 87 -5.46 -0.94 -2.44
CA LEU A 87 -6.46 -1.83 -1.84
C LEU A 87 -7.45 -1.06 -0.97
N ALA A 88 -8.72 -1.46 -1.03
CA ALA A 88 -9.77 -0.93 -0.15
C ALA A 88 -10.76 -2.01 0.32
N PHE A 89 -11.41 -1.74 1.45
CA PHE A 89 -12.39 -2.64 2.08
C PHE A 89 -13.69 -1.88 2.31
N GLY A 90 -14.81 -2.44 1.86
CA GLY A 90 -16.14 -1.83 1.94
C GLY A 90 -17.15 -2.62 2.77
N PRO A 91 -18.33 -2.02 3.05
CA PRO A 91 -19.41 -2.67 3.80
C PRO A 91 -19.95 -3.92 3.07
N GLY A 92 -20.35 -4.94 3.84
CA GLY A 92 -20.78 -6.24 3.30
C GLY A 92 -19.64 -7.23 3.02
N ILE A 93 -18.42 -6.90 3.46
CA ILE A 93 -17.15 -7.59 3.14
C ILE A 93 -16.92 -7.60 1.64
N THR A 94 -16.73 -6.39 1.08
CA THR A 94 -16.17 -6.24 -0.25
C THR A 94 -14.70 -5.88 -0.15
N PHE A 95 -13.93 -6.42 -1.09
CA PHE A 95 -12.52 -6.10 -1.29
C PHE A 95 -12.37 -5.56 -2.69
N GLU A 96 -11.73 -4.40 -2.80
CA GLU A 96 -11.39 -3.76 -4.07
C GLU A 96 -9.88 -3.63 -4.19
N GLY A 97 -9.35 -3.93 -5.36
CA GLY A 97 -7.92 -3.91 -5.62
C GLY A 97 -7.61 -3.43 -7.02
N ILE A 98 -6.59 -2.57 -7.13
CA ILE A 98 -6.03 -2.08 -8.40
C ILE A 98 -4.55 -2.44 -8.41
N LEU A 99 -4.12 -3.11 -9.49
CA LEU A 99 -2.70 -3.22 -9.84
C LEU A 99 -2.30 -1.96 -10.59
N ALA A 100 -1.32 -1.24 -10.06
CA ALA A 100 -0.83 0.01 -10.62
C ALA A 100 0.65 -0.10 -11.00
N ARG A 101 1.04 0.67 -12.01
CA ARG A 101 2.43 0.81 -12.45
C ARG A 101 2.86 2.26 -12.25
N ASN A 102 3.97 2.47 -11.57
CA ASN A 102 4.63 3.76 -11.46
C ASN A 102 5.41 4.03 -12.76
N LEU A 103 5.05 5.10 -13.46
CA LEU A 103 5.64 5.45 -14.76
C LEU A 103 6.83 6.41 -14.62
N VAL A 104 7.19 6.78 -13.40
CA VAL A 104 8.21 7.78 -13.07
C VAL A 104 9.35 7.14 -12.26
N CYS A 105 9.51 5.83 -12.39
CA CYS A 105 10.64 5.07 -11.85
C CYS A 105 11.88 5.32 -12.71
#